data_AF-A0A2S6AQJ4-F1
#
_entry.id   AF-A0A2S6AQJ4-F1
#
_cell.length_a   1.000
_cell.length_b   1.000
_cell.length_c   1.000
_cell.angle_alpha   90.00
_cell.angle_beta   90.00
_cell.angle_gamma   90.00
#
_symmetry.space_group_name_H-M   'P 1'
#
loop_
_entity.id
_entity.type
_entity.pdbx_description
1 polymer ?
#
loop_
_entity_poly.entity_id
_entity_poly.type
_entity_poly.pdbx_seq_one_letter_code
_entity_poly.pdbx_strand_id
1 'polypeptide(L)'
;MSLIEFAGHLGVTERQVSNWEAKGADIKPRPVNQAALDTSLSRLNPDELTRFLTLVPADAIGEAPDSDQLIQPDRIRHPVDGRSMTWIPEGVYLSGPMDQPVWLPGFHIDTYPVTNAAYATFVTATGHPAPRHWDNGQPPPAIADHPVVWVTHDDATAYARWSHKQLPTAQQWEKAARGTSGATWPWGNQVTPAKTNCKVFDQPGTTTPVDCYKSSVSPWGVFDLCGNVWEWLSTESAPGRFELKGSSFSSLLEAARPAAFNDAYRLMCDDDTGFRCAATDLKP
;
A
#
# COMPACT_ATOMS: atom_id res chain seq x y z
N MET A 1 22.87 -27.92 7.52
CA MET A 1 21.84 -28.27 6.52
C MET A 1 22.57 -28.62 5.24
N SER A 2 22.35 -29.80 4.68
CA SER A 2 22.90 -30.16 3.37
C SER A 2 22.23 -29.34 2.27
N LEU A 3 22.85 -29.26 1.09
CA LEU A 3 22.29 -28.55 -0.08
C LEU A 3 20.91 -29.13 -0.46
N ILE A 4 20.73 -30.44 -0.25
CA ILE A 4 19.50 -31.19 -0.54
C ILE A 4 18.39 -30.87 0.46
N GLU A 5 18.72 -30.78 1.76
CA GLU A 5 17.77 -30.37 2.80
C GLU A 5 17.29 -28.93 2.59
N PHE A 6 18.19 -28.04 2.17
CA PHE A 6 17.85 -26.65 1.84
C PHE A 6 16.99 -26.56 0.58
N ALA A 7 17.33 -27.30 -0.47
CA ALA A 7 16.52 -27.41 -1.69
C ALA A 7 15.09 -27.92 -1.38
N GLY A 8 14.97 -28.89 -0.49
CA GLY A 8 13.67 -29.38 -0.01
C GLY A 8 12.83 -28.30 0.66
N HIS A 9 13.46 -27.38 1.40
CA HIS A 9 12.80 -26.23 2.02
C HIS A 9 12.26 -25.21 1.01
N LEU A 10 12.87 -25.15 -0.18
CA LEU A 10 12.43 -24.32 -1.31
C LEU A 10 11.43 -25.04 -2.23
N GLY A 11 10.94 -26.23 -1.84
CA GLY A 11 10.04 -27.04 -2.66
C GLY A 11 10.73 -27.70 -3.86
N VAL A 12 12.07 -27.80 -3.83
CA VAL A 12 12.88 -28.43 -4.87
C VAL A 12 13.21 -29.87 -4.45
N THR A 13 12.67 -30.84 -5.19
CA THR A 13 12.94 -32.27 -4.98
C THR A 13 14.36 -32.65 -5.41
N GLU A 14 14.94 -33.71 -4.83
CA GLU A 14 16.24 -34.27 -5.26
C GLU A 14 16.29 -34.56 -6.77
N ARG A 15 15.19 -35.02 -7.35
CA ARG A 15 15.06 -35.22 -8.79
C ARG A 15 15.17 -33.92 -9.58
N GLN A 16 14.66 -32.81 -9.05
CA GLN A 16 14.81 -31.49 -9.68
C GLN A 16 16.25 -30.99 -9.57
N VAL A 17 16.90 -31.18 -8.42
CA VAL A 17 18.32 -30.83 -8.23
C VAL A 17 19.20 -31.60 -9.22
N SER A 18 19.03 -32.91 -9.35
CA SER A 18 19.80 -33.72 -10.31
C SER A 18 19.54 -33.32 -11.77
N ASN A 19 18.29 -32.98 -12.12
CA ASN A 19 17.96 -32.44 -13.45
C ASN A 19 18.56 -31.06 -13.71
N TRP A 20 18.74 -30.26 -12.65
CA TRP A 20 19.37 -28.95 -12.71
C TRP A 20 20.88 -29.10 -12.91
N GLU A 21 21.55 -29.89 -12.08
CA GLU A 21 22.98 -30.20 -12.23
C GLU A 21 23.32 -30.75 -13.63
N ALA A 22 22.45 -31.58 -14.22
CA ALA A 22 22.63 -32.10 -15.57
C ALA A 22 22.45 -31.05 -16.69
N LYS A 23 21.72 -29.97 -16.45
CA LYS A 23 21.39 -28.92 -17.45
C LYS A 23 22.23 -27.65 -17.31
N GLY A 24 22.91 -27.44 -16.18
CA GLY A 24 23.83 -26.32 -16.00
C GLY A 24 23.16 -24.94 -16.17
N ALA A 25 23.82 -24.02 -16.86
CA ALA A 25 23.39 -22.62 -16.99
C ALA A 25 22.07 -22.41 -17.77
N ASP A 26 21.57 -23.42 -18.50
CA ASP A 26 20.37 -23.31 -19.35
C ASP A 26 19.05 -23.57 -18.60
N ILE A 27 19.09 -23.72 -17.28
CA ILE A 27 17.90 -23.97 -16.47
C ILE A 27 17.10 -22.68 -16.33
N LYS A 28 15.78 -22.78 -16.57
CA LYS A 28 14.82 -21.79 -16.11
C LYS A 28 14.06 -22.35 -14.91
N PRO A 29 14.31 -21.87 -13.68
CA PRO A 29 13.58 -22.32 -12.51
C PRO A 29 12.09 -22.01 -12.68
N ARG A 30 11.22 -22.83 -12.10
CA ARG A 30 9.79 -22.54 -12.08
C ARG A 30 9.56 -21.25 -11.29
N PRO A 31 8.60 -20.39 -11.68
CA PRO A 31 8.33 -19.13 -10.99
C PRO A 31 8.13 -19.28 -9.47
N VAL A 32 7.48 -20.36 -9.04
CA VAL A 32 7.29 -20.66 -7.61
C VAL A 32 8.59 -20.96 -6.86
N ASN A 33 9.56 -21.62 -7.50
CA ASN A 33 10.87 -21.91 -6.90
C ASN A 33 11.72 -20.64 -6.83
N GLN A 34 11.64 -19.80 -7.88
CA GLN A 34 12.30 -18.50 -7.91
C GLN A 34 11.75 -17.59 -6.82
N ALA A 35 10.42 -17.46 -6.71
CA ALA A 35 9.79 -16.65 -5.68
C ALA A 35 10.11 -17.14 -4.24
N ALA A 36 10.20 -18.47 -4.04
CA ALA A 36 10.62 -19.02 -2.75
C ALA A 36 12.07 -18.65 -2.42
N LEU A 37 12.98 -18.75 -3.39
CA LEU A 37 14.37 -18.32 -3.24
C LEU A 37 14.48 -16.83 -2.95
N ASP A 38 13.77 -15.98 -3.70
CA ASP A 38 13.76 -14.53 -3.52
C ASP A 38 13.22 -14.14 -2.12
N THR A 39 12.20 -14.86 -1.65
CA THR A 39 11.67 -14.69 -0.29
C THR A 39 12.68 -15.11 0.77
N SER A 40 13.43 -16.20 0.55
CA SER A 40 14.50 -16.62 1.47
C SER A 40 15.66 -15.64 1.49
N LEU A 41 16.08 -15.12 0.32
CA LEU A 41 17.17 -14.15 0.19
C LEU A 41 16.82 -12.81 0.83
N SER A 42 15.58 -12.35 0.69
CA SER A 42 15.12 -11.08 1.29
C SER A 42 15.00 -11.11 2.82
N ARG A 43 15.03 -12.31 3.42
CA ARG A 43 15.02 -12.51 4.88
C ARG A 43 16.41 -12.68 5.48
N LEU A 44 17.45 -12.81 4.67
CA LEU A 44 18.82 -12.96 5.16
C LEU A 44 19.30 -11.66 5.79
N ASN A 45 20.03 -11.78 6.90
CA ASN A 45 20.77 -10.65 7.44
C ASN A 45 22.02 -10.35 6.57
N PRO A 46 22.68 -9.18 6.75
CA PRO A 46 23.83 -8.80 5.91
C PRO A 46 24.99 -9.80 5.91
N ASP A 47 25.25 -10.46 7.04
CA ASP A 47 26.34 -11.45 7.16
C ASP A 47 25.97 -12.75 6.45
N GLU A 48 24.71 -13.18 6.53
CA GLU A 48 24.18 -14.34 5.81
C GLU A 48 24.15 -14.12 4.31
N LEU A 49 23.73 -12.92 3.87
CA LEU A 49 23.75 -12.54 2.46
C LEU A 49 25.19 -12.47 1.92
N THR A 50 26.13 -11.93 2.70
CA THR A 50 27.55 -11.89 2.32
C THR A 50 28.11 -13.30 2.17
N ARG A 51 27.82 -14.21 3.11
CA ARG A 51 28.21 -15.62 3.01
C ARG A 51 27.59 -16.30 1.79
N PHE A 52 26.30 -16.05 1.52
CA PHE A 52 25.63 -16.57 0.33
C PHE A 52 26.33 -16.09 -0.95
N LEU A 53 26.60 -14.80 -1.08
CA LEU A 53 27.27 -14.22 -2.25
C LEU A 53 28.69 -14.76 -2.45
N THR A 54 29.43 -15.05 -1.36
CA THR A 54 30.77 -15.66 -1.48
C THR A 54 30.74 -17.13 -1.95
N LEU A 55 29.58 -17.80 -1.84
CA LEU A 55 29.40 -19.19 -2.24
C LEU A 55 28.85 -19.32 -3.67
N VAL A 56 28.33 -18.23 -4.25
CA VAL A 56 27.81 -18.22 -5.63
C VAL A 56 28.98 -17.97 -6.60
N PRO A 57 29.17 -18.84 -7.62
CA PRO A 57 30.16 -18.62 -8.67
C PRO A 57 29.95 -17.26 -9.36
N ALA A 58 31.03 -16.51 -9.62
CA ALA A 58 30.95 -15.16 -10.17
C ALA A 58 30.26 -15.09 -11.55
N ASP A 59 30.29 -16.21 -12.30
CA ASP A 59 29.62 -16.41 -13.58
C ASP A 59 28.12 -16.78 -13.46
N ALA A 60 27.65 -17.13 -12.26
CA ALA A 60 26.23 -17.35 -11.97
C ALA A 60 25.49 -16.05 -11.59
N ILE A 61 26.24 -14.97 -11.32
CA ILE A 61 25.69 -13.63 -11.11
C ILE A 61 25.52 -12.99 -12.50
N GLY A 62 24.39 -13.28 -13.15
CA GLY A 62 23.99 -12.52 -14.33
C GLY A 62 23.92 -11.03 -13.99
N GLU A 63 24.29 -10.17 -14.94
CA GLU A 63 24.06 -8.73 -14.83
C GLU A 63 22.64 -8.53 -14.30
N ALA A 64 22.52 -7.81 -13.17
CA ALA A 64 21.22 -7.47 -12.63
C ALA A 64 20.41 -6.88 -13.80
N PRO A 65 19.23 -7.42 -14.13
CA PRO A 65 18.35 -6.71 -15.05
C PRO A 65 18.19 -5.32 -14.44
N ASP A 66 18.42 -4.30 -15.26
CA ASP A 66 18.35 -2.88 -14.90
C ASP A 66 17.47 -2.66 -13.66
N SER A 67 18.09 -2.12 -12.62
CA SER A 67 17.39 -1.45 -11.53
C SER A 67 16.21 -0.65 -12.10
N ASP A 68 15.02 -0.80 -11.50
CA ASP A 68 13.79 -0.10 -11.88
C ASP A 68 13.07 -0.57 -13.16
N GLN A 69 12.74 -1.86 -13.25
CA GLN A 69 11.34 -2.13 -13.61
C GLN A 69 10.46 -1.77 -12.40
N LEU A 70 10.29 -0.46 -12.16
CA LEU A 70 9.08 0.04 -11.55
C LEU A 70 7.96 -0.69 -12.30
N ILE A 71 7.23 -1.58 -11.62
CA ILE A 71 5.98 -2.10 -12.16
C ILE A 71 5.23 -0.85 -12.58
N GLN A 72 5.07 -0.62 -13.89
CA GLN A 72 4.29 0.51 -14.34
C GLN A 72 2.91 0.26 -13.74
N PRO A 73 2.46 1.13 -12.83
CA PRO A 73 1.27 0.84 -12.07
C PRO A 73 0.13 0.77 -13.06
N ASP A 74 -0.48 -0.41 -13.17
CA ASP A 74 -1.66 -0.59 -14.01
C ASP A 74 -2.75 0.29 -13.41
N ARG A 75 -3.03 1.39 -14.11
CA ARG A 75 -3.87 2.49 -13.63
C ARG A 75 -5.00 2.72 -14.60
N ILE A 76 -6.18 2.87 -14.06
CA ILE A 76 -7.37 3.27 -14.81
C ILE A 76 -7.93 4.57 -14.27
N ARG A 77 -8.70 5.26 -15.12
CA ARG A 77 -9.57 6.36 -14.70
C ARG A 77 -10.93 5.78 -14.39
N HIS A 78 -11.37 5.94 -13.15
CA HIS A 78 -12.66 5.45 -12.71
C HIS A 78 -13.78 6.18 -13.47
N PRO A 79 -14.76 5.48 -14.06
CA PRO A 79 -15.71 6.07 -15.02
C PRO A 79 -16.69 7.07 -14.41
N VAL A 80 -16.88 7.05 -13.08
CA VAL A 80 -17.90 7.87 -12.41
C VAL A 80 -17.31 9.16 -11.86
N ASP A 81 -16.17 9.08 -11.17
CA ASP A 81 -15.55 10.22 -10.48
C ASP A 81 -14.19 10.62 -11.08
N GLY A 82 -13.77 9.99 -12.19
CA GLY A 82 -12.54 10.33 -12.92
C GLY A 82 -11.24 10.07 -12.15
N ARG A 83 -11.33 9.47 -10.96
CA ARG A 83 -10.19 9.23 -10.07
C ARG A 83 -9.23 8.21 -10.67
N SER A 84 -7.93 8.42 -10.47
CA SER A 84 -6.92 7.42 -10.81
C SER A 84 -7.00 6.28 -9.81
N MET A 85 -7.14 5.05 -10.30
CA MET A 85 -7.10 3.85 -9.47
C MET A 85 -6.03 2.91 -9.96
N THR A 86 -5.29 2.34 -9.03
CA THR A 86 -4.21 1.38 -9.24
C THR A 86 -4.72 -0.04 -9.04
N TRP A 87 -4.42 -0.94 -9.97
CA TRP A 87 -4.65 -2.38 -9.82
C TRP A 87 -3.66 -3.01 -8.83
N ILE A 88 -4.21 -3.71 -7.85
CA ILE A 88 -3.49 -4.55 -6.90
C ILE A 88 -3.78 -6.01 -7.25
N PRO A 89 -2.78 -6.78 -7.71
CA PRO A 89 -2.98 -8.16 -8.13
C PRO A 89 -3.49 -9.05 -7.00
N GLU A 90 -4.24 -10.09 -7.35
CA GLU A 90 -4.58 -11.16 -6.41
C GLU A 90 -3.34 -11.89 -5.90
N GLY A 91 -3.46 -12.55 -4.76
CA GLY A 91 -2.39 -13.37 -4.20
C GLY A 91 -2.12 -13.13 -2.72
N VAL A 92 -1.14 -13.87 -2.22
CA VAL A 92 -0.71 -13.85 -0.82
C VAL A 92 0.12 -12.61 -0.52
N TYR A 93 -0.14 -11.98 0.62
CA TYR A 93 0.73 -10.98 1.21
C TYR A 93 0.91 -11.27 2.72
N LEU A 94 1.91 -10.65 3.34
CA LEU A 94 2.19 -10.79 4.76
C LEU A 94 1.44 -9.70 5.54
N SER A 95 0.40 -10.11 6.26
CA SER A 95 -0.55 -9.23 6.94
C SER A 95 -0.21 -9.03 8.42
N GLY A 96 -0.40 -7.79 8.87
CA GLY A 96 -0.27 -7.39 10.26
C GLY A 96 1.18 -7.42 10.77
N PRO A 97 1.38 -7.11 12.05
CA PRO A 97 2.71 -7.00 12.65
C PRO A 97 3.43 -8.34 12.81
N MET A 98 2.70 -9.45 12.67
CA MET A 98 3.24 -10.82 12.76
C MET A 98 3.45 -11.47 11.39
N ASP A 99 3.30 -10.71 10.29
CA ASP A 99 3.51 -11.18 8.92
C ASP A 99 2.75 -12.47 8.58
N GLN A 100 1.48 -12.55 9.00
CA GLN A 100 0.65 -13.71 8.74
C GLN A 100 0.30 -13.78 7.24
N PRO A 101 0.54 -14.91 6.56
CA PRO A 101 0.23 -15.02 5.14
C PRO A 101 -1.28 -15.03 4.92
N VAL A 102 -1.78 -14.04 4.18
CA VAL A 102 -3.21 -13.89 3.83
C VAL A 102 -3.35 -13.78 2.33
N TRP A 103 -4.24 -14.56 1.74
CA TRP A 103 -4.61 -14.44 0.33
C TRP A 103 -5.74 -13.40 0.16
N LEU A 104 -5.60 -12.49 -0.81
CA LEU A 104 -6.65 -11.56 -1.22
C LEU A 104 -6.92 -11.67 -2.72
N PRO A 105 -8.19 -11.52 -3.17
CA PRO A 105 -8.50 -11.33 -4.58
C PRO A 105 -7.89 -10.02 -5.09
N GLY A 106 -7.82 -9.87 -6.41
CA GLY A 106 -7.35 -8.64 -7.05
C GLY A 106 -8.39 -7.53 -6.93
N PHE A 107 -7.94 -6.29 -6.83
CA PHE A 107 -8.82 -5.13 -6.69
C PHE A 107 -8.12 -3.86 -7.18
N HIS A 108 -8.91 -2.86 -7.54
CA HIS A 108 -8.43 -1.50 -7.74
C HIS A 108 -8.53 -0.71 -6.44
N ILE A 109 -7.56 0.16 -6.20
CA ILE A 109 -7.58 1.14 -5.10
C ILE A 109 -7.22 2.52 -5.64
N ASP A 110 -7.87 3.56 -5.13
CA ASP A 110 -7.55 4.95 -5.46
C ASP A 110 -6.04 5.21 -5.26
N THR A 111 -5.39 5.74 -6.30
CA THR A 111 -3.94 5.99 -6.31
C THR A 111 -3.52 7.00 -5.24
N TYR A 112 -4.42 7.92 -4.88
CA TYR A 112 -4.24 8.99 -3.91
C TYR A 112 -5.40 8.98 -2.90
N PRO A 113 -5.31 9.63 -1.74
CA PRO A 113 -6.48 9.97 -0.93
C PRO A 113 -7.51 10.80 -1.73
N VAL A 114 -8.79 10.76 -1.34
CA VAL A 114 -9.83 11.60 -1.96
C VAL A 114 -9.50 13.06 -1.66
N THR A 115 -9.41 13.90 -2.69
CA THR A 115 -9.07 15.32 -2.54
C THR A 115 -10.31 16.16 -2.26
N ASN A 116 -10.11 17.38 -1.74
CA ASN A 116 -11.19 18.34 -1.55
C ASN A 116 -11.95 18.62 -2.87
N ALA A 117 -11.26 18.77 -4.00
CA ALA A 117 -11.90 18.97 -5.30
C ALA A 117 -12.76 17.78 -5.74
N ALA A 118 -12.29 16.54 -5.51
CA ALA A 118 -13.07 15.34 -5.81
C ALA A 118 -14.31 15.26 -4.91
N TYR A 119 -14.16 15.52 -3.61
CA TYR A 119 -15.28 15.54 -2.67
C TYR A 119 -16.29 16.66 -2.97
N ALA A 120 -15.84 17.81 -3.48
CA ALA A 120 -16.72 18.91 -3.87
C ALA A 120 -17.62 18.54 -5.05
N THR A 121 -17.13 17.67 -5.95
CA THR A 121 -17.94 17.11 -7.04
C THR A 121 -19.08 16.25 -6.49
N PHE A 122 -18.79 15.41 -5.49
CA PHE A 122 -19.79 14.62 -4.78
C PHE A 122 -20.82 15.49 -4.05
N VAL A 123 -20.37 16.49 -3.29
CA VAL A 123 -21.25 17.46 -2.59
C VAL A 123 -22.18 18.15 -3.60
N THR A 124 -21.64 18.65 -4.70
CA THR A 124 -22.42 19.33 -5.75
C THR A 124 -23.42 18.38 -6.43
N ALA A 125 -23.03 17.13 -6.69
CA ALA A 125 -23.87 16.16 -7.38
C ALA A 125 -25.03 15.61 -6.53
N THR A 126 -24.87 15.60 -5.20
CA THR A 126 -25.79 14.89 -4.30
C THR A 126 -26.50 15.78 -3.29
N GLY A 127 -25.99 16.99 -3.06
CA GLY A 127 -26.43 17.86 -1.96
C GLY A 127 -25.96 17.37 -0.58
N HIS A 128 -25.00 16.46 -0.51
CA HIS A 128 -24.41 15.98 0.74
C HIS A 128 -23.76 17.14 1.52
N PRO A 129 -23.80 17.15 2.88
CA PRO A 129 -23.17 18.21 3.66
C PRO A 129 -21.68 18.39 3.34
N ALA A 130 -21.27 19.64 3.12
CA ALA A 130 -19.87 19.99 2.91
C ALA A 130 -19.08 19.95 4.24
N PRO A 131 -17.77 19.65 4.19
CA PRO A 131 -16.89 19.79 5.34
C PRO A 131 -16.99 21.18 5.99
N ARG A 132 -17.02 21.22 7.32
CA ARG A 132 -17.34 22.43 8.10
C ARG A 132 -16.41 23.64 7.89
N HIS A 133 -15.22 23.41 7.37
CA HIS A 133 -14.19 24.42 7.14
C HIS A 133 -14.25 25.00 5.72
N TRP A 134 -15.18 24.53 4.89
CA TRP A 134 -15.42 25.04 3.55
C TRP A 134 -16.35 26.25 3.61
N ASP A 135 -16.02 27.29 2.85
CA ASP A 135 -16.84 28.50 2.76
C ASP A 135 -17.93 28.30 1.70
N ASN A 136 -19.18 28.55 2.07
CA ASN A 136 -20.35 28.41 1.19
C ASN A 136 -20.42 27.04 0.47
N GLY A 137 -19.98 25.97 1.13
CA GLY A 137 -20.01 24.61 0.60
C GLY A 137 -18.97 24.32 -0.47
N GLN A 138 -17.95 25.16 -0.63
CA GLN A 138 -16.86 24.98 -1.59
C GLN A 138 -15.49 24.95 -0.89
N PRO A 139 -14.57 24.08 -1.33
CA PRO A 139 -13.23 24.05 -0.76
C PRO A 139 -12.45 25.32 -1.13
N PRO A 140 -11.63 25.86 -0.23
CA PRO A 140 -10.66 26.90 -0.58
C PRO A 140 -9.75 26.41 -1.73
N PRO A 141 -9.52 27.23 -2.79
CA PRO A 141 -8.71 26.80 -3.93
C PRO A 141 -7.31 26.31 -3.57
N ALA A 142 -6.71 26.86 -2.51
CA ALA A 142 -5.38 26.51 -2.04
C ALA A 142 -5.27 25.06 -1.53
N ILE A 143 -6.38 24.42 -1.15
CA ILE A 143 -6.40 23.04 -0.65
C ILE A 143 -7.19 22.10 -1.56
N ALA A 144 -7.50 22.51 -2.80
CA ALA A 144 -8.26 21.72 -3.75
C ALA A 144 -7.66 20.32 -3.99
N ASP A 145 -6.33 20.23 -4.06
CA ASP A 145 -5.57 18.99 -4.29
C ASP A 145 -5.07 18.32 -2.99
N HIS A 146 -5.43 18.85 -1.83
CA HIS A 146 -5.15 18.21 -0.53
C HIS A 146 -6.23 17.14 -0.25
N PRO A 147 -5.93 16.12 0.56
CA PRO A 147 -6.94 15.19 1.06
C PRO A 147 -8.11 15.94 1.73
N VAL A 148 -9.33 15.46 1.49
CA VAL A 148 -10.49 15.91 2.25
C VAL A 148 -10.40 15.39 3.69
N VAL A 149 -10.72 16.26 4.63
CA VAL A 149 -10.80 16.01 6.08
C VAL A 149 -12.08 16.62 6.63
N TRP A 150 -12.35 16.48 7.93
CA TRP A 150 -13.65 16.80 8.53
C TRP A 150 -14.81 16.00 7.91
N VAL A 151 -14.55 14.71 7.69
CA VAL A 151 -15.53 13.74 7.18
C VAL A 151 -15.63 12.56 8.14
N THR A 152 -16.85 12.13 8.42
CA THR A 152 -17.11 10.92 9.20
C THR A 152 -16.91 9.66 8.36
N HIS A 153 -16.91 8.50 9.00
CA HIS A 153 -16.94 7.22 8.28
C HIS A 153 -18.17 7.10 7.37
N ASP A 154 -19.30 7.68 7.80
CA ASP A 154 -20.54 7.70 7.01
C ASP A 154 -20.41 8.56 5.76
N ASP A 155 -19.80 9.73 5.89
CA ASP A 155 -19.53 10.62 4.77
C ASP A 155 -18.61 9.95 3.74
N ALA A 156 -17.53 9.33 4.22
CA ALA A 156 -16.59 8.57 3.39
C ALA A 156 -17.28 7.38 2.68
N THR A 157 -18.15 6.66 3.40
CA THR A 157 -18.95 5.56 2.84
C THR A 157 -19.97 6.06 1.81
N ALA A 158 -20.60 7.21 2.06
CA ALA A 158 -21.56 7.82 1.13
C ALA A 158 -20.88 8.24 -0.18
N TYR A 159 -19.71 8.89 -0.11
CA TYR A 159 -18.88 9.19 -1.28
C TYR A 159 -18.53 7.92 -2.05
N ALA A 160 -18.02 6.89 -1.35
CA ALA A 160 -17.60 5.65 -1.99
C ALA A 160 -18.77 5.02 -2.76
N ARG A 161 -19.95 4.92 -2.13
CA ARG A 161 -21.17 4.38 -2.76
C ARG A 161 -21.64 5.21 -3.95
N TRP A 162 -21.65 6.53 -3.84
CA TRP A 162 -22.01 7.43 -4.95
C TRP A 162 -21.13 7.20 -6.17
N SER A 163 -19.83 6.98 -5.94
CA SER A 163 -18.88 6.67 -6.99
C SER A 163 -18.85 5.19 -7.40
N HIS A 164 -19.79 4.34 -6.98
CA HIS A 164 -19.80 2.89 -7.24
C HIS A 164 -18.56 2.13 -6.74
N LYS A 165 -17.97 2.62 -5.65
CA LYS A 165 -16.82 2.05 -4.94
C LYS A 165 -17.19 1.68 -3.51
N GLN A 166 -16.19 1.24 -2.74
CA GLN A 166 -16.28 1.02 -1.30
C GLN A 166 -15.04 1.57 -0.60
N LEU A 167 -15.08 1.73 0.72
CA LEU A 167 -13.85 1.91 1.50
C LEU A 167 -13.04 0.59 1.43
N PRO A 168 -11.70 0.65 1.34
CA PRO A 168 -10.89 -0.56 1.38
C PRO A 168 -11.00 -1.22 2.76
N THR A 169 -10.87 -2.54 2.81
CA THR A 169 -10.61 -3.23 4.08
C THR A 169 -9.21 -2.88 4.58
N ALA A 170 -8.96 -3.06 5.88
CA ALA A 170 -7.63 -2.90 6.47
C ALA A 170 -6.56 -3.76 5.78
N GLN A 171 -6.97 -4.94 5.31
CA GLN A 171 -6.11 -5.87 4.58
C GLN A 171 -5.83 -5.43 3.14
N GLN A 172 -6.84 -4.94 2.42
CA GLN A 172 -6.66 -4.38 1.07
C GLN A 172 -5.71 -3.18 1.11
N TRP A 173 -5.95 -2.27 2.06
CA TRP A 173 -5.12 -1.09 2.24
C TRP A 173 -3.68 -1.46 2.59
N GLU A 174 -3.49 -2.39 3.55
CA GLU A 174 -2.15 -2.81 3.97
C GLU A 174 -1.42 -3.54 2.85
N LYS A 175 -2.11 -4.42 2.13
CA LYS A 175 -1.54 -5.07 0.95
C LYS A 175 -1.04 -3.99 0.02
N ALA A 176 -1.88 -3.03 -0.41
CA ALA A 176 -1.50 -1.95 -1.34
C ALA A 176 -0.32 -1.08 -0.86
N ALA A 177 -0.07 -1.01 0.45
CA ALA A 177 1.06 -0.30 1.02
C ALA A 177 2.36 -1.12 1.01
N ARG A 178 2.32 -2.38 1.47
CA ARG A 178 3.54 -3.12 1.87
C ARG A 178 4.18 -3.96 0.76
N GLY A 179 3.49 -4.24 -0.33
CA GLY A 179 3.94 -5.28 -1.25
C GLY A 179 3.49 -6.67 -0.80
N THR A 180 4.00 -7.70 -1.47
CA THR A 180 3.90 -9.09 -1.04
C THR A 180 5.06 -9.51 -0.12
N SER A 181 6.12 -8.69 -0.03
CA SER A 181 7.36 -8.99 0.70
C SER A 181 7.31 -8.71 2.20
N GLY A 182 6.24 -8.09 2.71
CA GLY A 182 6.11 -7.75 4.13
C GLY A 182 7.01 -6.59 4.56
N ALA A 183 7.36 -5.67 3.66
CA ALA A 183 8.15 -4.49 4.02
C ALA A 183 7.47 -3.67 5.15
N THR A 184 8.27 -3.07 6.02
CA THR A 184 7.78 -2.24 7.14
C THR A 184 7.08 -0.97 6.63
N TRP A 185 7.56 -0.41 5.53
CA TRP A 185 7.05 0.79 4.86
C TRP A 185 6.88 0.53 3.37
N PRO A 186 6.11 1.37 2.65
CA PRO A 186 5.96 1.26 1.20
C PRO A 186 7.29 1.29 0.43
N TRP A 187 8.30 1.97 0.98
CA TRP A 187 9.64 2.10 0.39
C TRP A 187 10.69 1.16 1.03
N GLY A 188 10.28 0.15 1.78
CA GLY A 188 11.19 -0.83 2.40
C GLY A 188 11.26 -0.72 3.92
N ASN A 189 12.36 -1.19 4.53
CA ASN A 189 12.46 -1.34 5.99
C ASN A 189 13.14 -0.17 6.70
N GLN A 190 13.72 0.78 5.95
CA GLN A 190 14.40 1.93 6.53
C GLN A 190 13.41 3.04 6.90
N VAL A 191 13.45 3.47 8.15
CA VAL A 191 12.68 4.61 8.64
C VAL A 191 13.18 5.88 7.94
N THR A 192 12.31 6.54 7.18
CA THR A 192 12.67 7.74 6.42
C THR A 192 11.59 8.83 6.59
N PRO A 193 11.63 9.63 7.66
CA PRO A 193 10.57 10.61 7.96
C PRO A 193 10.33 11.66 6.87
N ALA A 194 11.37 12.02 6.11
CA ALA A 194 11.27 12.98 5.01
C ALA A 194 10.39 12.51 3.84
N LYS A 195 10.01 11.21 3.81
CA LYS A 195 9.11 10.66 2.79
C LYS A 195 7.63 10.85 3.14
N THR A 196 7.29 11.37 4.31
CA THR A 196 5.89 11.47 4.74
C THR A 196 5.57 12.84 5.30
N ASN A 197 4.29 13.21 5.27
CA ASN A 197 3.75 14.28 6.08
C ASN A 197 3.26 13.69 7.41
N CYS A 198 4.18 13.43 8.34
CA CYS A 198 3.86 13.02 9.70
C CYS A 198 4.34 14.09 10.69
N LYS A 199 3.93 13.99 11.95
CA LYS A 199 4.46 14.86 13.01
C LYS A 199 5.92 14.54 13.29
N VAL A 200 6.79 15.32 12.65
CA VAL A 200 8.24 15.38 12.86
C VAL A 200 8.61 16.85 13.07
N PHE A 201 9.79 17.14 13.62
CA PHE A 201 10.29 18.52 13.73
C PHE A 201 10.28 19.22 12.34
N ASP A 202 9.87 20.48 12.28
CA ASP A 202 9.81 21.35 11.07
C ASP A 202 8.79 20.97 9.96
N GLN A 203 7.68 20.32 10.29
CA GLN A 203 6.59 20.02 9.34
C GLN A 203 5.48 21.12 9.31
N PRO A 204 4.70 21.24 8.22
CA PRO A 204 3.70 22.31 8.03
C PRO A 204 2.57 22.35 9.06
N GLY A 205 2.31 21.25 9.77
CA GLY A 205 1.21 21.14 10.73
C GLY A 205 -0.18 21.11 10.07
N THR A 206 -0.24 20.79 8.78
CA THR A 206 -1.47 20.66 7.98
C THR A 206 -1.25 19.65 6.85
N THR A 207 -2.30 19.30 6.12
CA THR A 207 -2.21 18.42 4.96
C THR A 207 -1.37 19.04 3.84
N THR A 208 -0.87 18.21 2.93
CA THR A 208 -0.15 18.63 1.71
C THR A 208 -0.87 18.10 0.47
N PRO A 209 -0.60 18.64 -0.73
CA PRO A 209 -1.11 18.06 -1.98
C PRO A 209 -0.73 16.58 -2.10
N VAL A 210 -1.64 15.78 -2.66
CA VAL A 210 -1.53 14.30 -2.68
C VAL A 210 -0.37 13.73 -3.51
N ASP A 211 0.34 14.56 -4.28
CA ASP A 211 1.48 14.16 -5.11
C ASP A 211 2.83 14.73 -4.62
N CYS A 212 2.85 15.30 -3.40
CA CYS A 212 4.02 15.96 -2.82
C CYS A 212 5.18 14.99 -2.53
N TYR A 213 4.89 13.75 -2.12
CA TYR A 213 5.89 12.76 -1.65
C TYR A 213 6.14 11.64 -2.67
N LYS A 214 6.73 11.96 -3.83
CA LYS A 214 6.96 10.98 -4.92
C LYS A 214 7.88 9.81 -4.56
N SER A 215 8.70 9.94 -3.51
CA SER A 215 9.58 8.88 -3.02
C SER A 215 8.95 7.94 -1.98
N SER A 216 7.69 8.18 -1.59
CA SER A 216 6.93 7.41 -0.59
C SER A 216 5.96 6.41 -1.20
N VAL A 217 5.93 6.36 -2.53
CA VAL A 217 5.03 5.55 -3.34
C VAL A 217 5.22 4.07 -3.04
N SER A 218 4.12 3.33 -2.96
CA SER A 218 4.15 1.88 -2.73
C SER A 218 4.69 1.10 -3.92
N PRO A 219 5.01 -0.21 -3.76
CA PRO A 219 5.50 -1.04 -4.86
C PRO A 219 4.56 -1.11 -6.07
N TRP A 220 3.29 -0.76 -5.92
CA TRP A 220 2.31 -0.68 -7.01
C TRP A 220 1.96 0.75 -7.41
N GLY A 221 2.71 1.76 -6.98
CA GLY A 221 2.44 3.11 -7.45
C GLY A 221 1.33 3.85 -6.69
N VAL A 222 1.01 3.47 -5.44
CA VAL A 222 -0.01 4.13 -4.61
C VAL A 222 0.65 5.13 -3.66
N PHE A 223 0.11 6.35 -3.58
CA PHE A 223 0.66 7.48 -2.84
C PHE A 223 0.02 7.64 -1.46
N ASP A 224 0.74 8.35 -0.59
CA ASP A 224 0.27 8.79 0.73
C ASP A 224 -0.33 7.67 1.59
N LEU A 225 0.23 6.46 1.48
CA LEU A 225 -0.11 5.35 2.38
C LEU A 225 0.67 5.43 3.70
N CYS A 226 1.46 6.48 3.91
CA CYS A 226 2.09 6.83 5.19
C CYS A 226 2.12 8.35 5.34
N GLY A 227 1.38 8.89 6.31
CA GLY A 227 1.24 10.31 6.60
C GLY A 227 0.14 10.99 5.78
N ASN A 228 0.17 12.33 5.82
CA ASN A 228 -0.85 13.24 5.32
C ASN A 228 -2.15 13.14 6.12
N VAL A 229 -2.93 12.06 5.99
CA VAL A 229 -4.16 11.85 6.76
C VAL A 229 -4.32 10.40 7.19
N TRP A 230 -4.94 10.19 8.36
CA TRP A 230 -5.54 8.90 8.68
C TRP A 230 -6.61 8.58 7.64
N GLU A 231 -6.78 7.30 7.32
CA GLU A 231 -7.77 6.88 6.33
C GLU A 231 -8.81 5.93 6.90
N TRP A 232 -10.09 6.30 6.72
CA TRP A 232 -11.23 5.43 7.02
C TRP A 232 -11.23 4.15 6.19
N LEU A 233 -11.40 3.01 6.87
CA LEU A 233 -11.48 1.68 6.27
C LEU A 233 -12.86 1.04 6.51
N SER A 234 -13.19 0.00 5.74
CA SER A 234 -14.46 -0.73 5.90
C SER A 234 -14.42 -1.78 7.02
N THR A 235 -13.24 -2.09 7.56
CA THR A 235 -13.08 -3.10 8.62
C THR A 235 -13.60 -2.55 9.94
N GLU A 236 -14.64 -3.16 10.49
CA GLU A 236 -15.19 -2.83 11.81
C GLU A 236 -14.43 -3.60 12.90
N SER A 237 -13.80 -2.87 13.84
CA SER A 237 -13.01 -3.43 14.95
C SER A 237 -13.89 -3.77 16.16
N ALA A 238 -14.97 -3.00 16.36
CA ALA A 238 -16.00 -3.16 17.38
C ALA A 238 -17.27 -2.45 16.90
N PRO A 239 -18.46 -2.73 17.47
CA PRO A 239 -19.70 -2.09 17.03
C PRO A 239 -19.60 -0.55 16.93
N GLY A 240 -19.71 -0.03 15.71
CA GLY A 240 -19.61 1.39 15.38
C GLY A 240 -18.19 1.97 15.38
N ARG A 241 -17.14 1.14 15.51
CA ARG A 241 -15.73 1.54 15.40
C ARG A 241 -15.08 0.89 14.18
N PHE A 242 -14.40 1.71 13.39
CA PHE A 242 -13.78 1.29 12.14
C PHE A 242 -12.28 1.54 12.19
N GLU A 243 -11.52 0.63 11.59
CA GLU A 243 -10.07 0.76 11.52
C GLU A 243 -9.64 2.00 10.73
N LEU A 244 -8.54 2.59 11.18
CA LEU A 244 -7.82 3.70 10.56
C LEU A 244 -6.39 3.26 10.26
N LYS A 245 -5.87 3.65 9.10
CA LYS A 245 -4.46 3.42 8.73
C LYS A 245 -3.81 4.66 8.14
N GLY A 246 -2.48 4.65 8.10
CA GLY A 246 -1.68 5.66 7.41
C GLY A 246 -1.01 6.70 8.31
N SER A 247 -1.54 6.98 9.51
CA SER A 247 -1.15 8.18 10.29
C SER A 247 -1.41 9.49 9.55
N SER A 248 -1.20 10.62 10.21
CA SER A 248 -1.52 11.95 9.69
C SER A 248 -0.37 12.94 9.91
N PHE A 249 -0.50 14.15 9.36
CA PHE A 249 0.41 15.27 9.64
C PHE A 249 0.52 15.62 11.13
N SER A 250 -0.49 15.25 11.93
CA SER A 250 -0.55 15.53 13.37
C SER A 250 -0.03 14.37 14.24
N SER A 251 0.17 13.20 13.64
CA SER A 251 0.48 11.94 14.32
C SER A 251 1.90 11.45 14.02
N LEU A 252 2.46 10.66 14.94
CA LEU A 252 3.83 10.18 14.84
C LEU A 252 4.02 9.22 13.66
N LEU A 253 5.26 9.17 13.14
CA LEU A 253 5.62 8.29 12.03
C LEU A 253 5.43 6.81 12.38
N GLU A 254 5.66 6.40 13.62
CA GLU A 254 5.51 5.01 14.05
C GLU A 254 4.09 4.48 13.83
N ALA A 255 3.08 5.34 13.97
CA ALA A 255 1.68 5.02 13.70
C ALA A 255 1.39 4.89 12.20
N ALA A 256 2.30 5.35 11.33
CA ALA A 256 2.17 5.27 9.88
C ALA A 256 2.61 3.92 9.31
N ARG A 257 3.16 3.02 10.13
CA ARG A 257 3.51 1.66 9.67
C ARG A 257 2.23 1.02 9.14
N PRO A 258 2.20 0.48 7.91
CA PRO A 258 0.94 -0.03 7.35
C PRO A 258 0.31 -1.19 8.12
N ALA A 259 1.11 -1.91 8.92
CA ALA A 259 0.66 -2.97 9.81
C ALA A 259 0.20 -2.48 11.20
N ALA A 260 0.35 -1.20 11.51
CA ALA A 260 -0.11 -0.63 12.77
C ALA A 260 -1.63 -0.60 12.82
N PHE A 261 -2.17 -0.85 14.01
CA PHE A 261 -3.60 -0.77 14.29
C PHE A 261 -3.94 0.60 14.87
N ASN A 262 -5.03 1.17 14.37
CA ASN A 262 -5.75 2.28 14.99
C ASN A 262 -7.22 2.14 14.60
N ASP A 263 -8.12 2.75 15.37
CA ASP A 263 -9.53 2.78 15.04
C ASP A 263 -10.23 4.00 15.66
N ALA A 264 -11.40 4.32 15.13
CA ALA A 264 -12.20 5.43 15.62
C ALA A 264 -13.69 5.12 15.54
N TYR A 265 -14.46 5.80 16.39
CA TYR A 265 -15.91 5.73 16.32
C TYR A 265 -16.40 6.37 15.02
N ARG A 266 -17.37 5.76 14.34
CA ARG A 266 -17.86 6.16 13.00
C ARG A 266 -18.25 7.63 12.84
N LEU A 267 -18.65 8.30 13.93
CA LEU A 267 -19.02 9.72 13.93
C LEU A 267 -17.86 10.67 14.26
N MET A 268 -16.65 10.14 14.44
CA MET A 268 -15.45 10.98 14.57
C MET A 268 -15.31 11.83 13.31
N CYS A 269 -14.99 13.11 13.52
CA CYS A 269 -14.87 14.11 12.48
C CYS A 269 -13.81 15.10 12.98
N ASP A 270 -12.58 14.98 12.47
CA ASP A 270 -11.40 15.78 12.83
C ASP A 270 -10.72 16.37 11.59
N ASP A 271 -9.63 17.14 11.77
CA ASP A 271 -8.88 17.79 10.69
C ASP A 271 -7.82 16.91 10.04
N ASP A 272 -7.67 15.65 10.47
CA ASP A 272 -6.55 14.81 10.06
C ASP A 272 -6.96 13.39 9.66
N THR A 273 -8.26 13.10 9.60
CA THR A 273 -8.82 11.87 9.03
C THR A 273 -9.56 12.14 7.72
N GLY A 274 -9.09 11.51 6.66
CA GLY A 274 -9.70 11.44 5.34
C GLY A 274 -9.98 9.99 4.94
N PHE A 275 -9.93 9.70 3.64
CA PHE A 275 -10.16 8.35 3.13
C PHE A 275 -9.69 8.17 1.68
N ARG A 276 -9.65 6.92 1.24
CA ARG A 276 -9.57 6.53 -0.17
C ARG A 276 -10.57 5.41 -0.46
N CYS A 277 -10.80 5.11 -1.74
CA CYS A 277 -11.75 4.08 -2.15
C CYS A 277 -11.08 2.89 -2.84
N ALA A 278 -11.76 1.74 -2.85
CA ALA A 278 -11.40 0.54 -3.59
C ALA A 278 -12.59 0.00 -4.38
N ALA A 279 -12.32 -0.80 -5.40
CA ALA A 279 -13.32 -1.44 -6.25
C ALA A 279 -12.83 -2.80 -6.75
N THR A 280 -13.70 -3.82 -6.75
CA THR A 280 -13.38 -5.16 -7.23
C THR A 280 -13.83 -5.41 -8.68
N ASP A 281 -14.83 -4.67 -9.16
CA ASP A 281 -15.53 -4.95 -10.42
C ASP A 281 -15.60 -3.74 -11.35
N LEU A 282 -14.46 -3.12 -11.62
CA LEU A 282 -14.36 -2.10 -12.67
C LEU A 282 -14.28 -2.82 -14.02
N LYS A 283 -15.43 -3.20 -14.56
CA LYS A 283 -15.50 -3.64 -15.95
C LYS A 283 -15.18 -2.43 -16.85
N PRO A 284 -14.28 -2.56 -17.83
CA PRO A 284 -14.09 -1.56 -18.87
C PRO A 284 -15.36 -1.34 -19.69
#